data_AF-A0A1V4XCU8-F1
#
_entry.id   AF-A0A1V4XCU8-F1
#
_cell.length_a   1.000
_cell.length_b   1.000
_cell.length_c   1.000
_cell.angle_alpha   90.00
_cell.angle_beta   90.00
_cell.angle_gamma   90.00
#
_symmetry.space_group_name_H-M   'P 1'
#
loop_
_entity.id
_entity.type
_entity.pdbx_description
1 polymer ?
#
loop_
_entity_poly.entity_id
_entity_poly.type
_entity_poly.pdbx_seq_one_letter_code
_entity_poly.pdbx_strand_id
1 'polypeptide(L)'
;MASGIEEERSAAHCGVVMTPAGPVELSCFRSAGHVHCVAVVNGAYRTAQPDSGVRAFVRKLTGPADPSIALRLETIHYLASALRISPYFIRIRREKMGAESGPPRIFMEGRPADIDISLSHDGRYIAFAVHLPGAGYASERRQAVPACAF
;
A
#
# COMPACT_ATOMS: atom_id res chain seq x y z
N MET A 1 20.40 9.43 -15.15
CA MET A 1 20.81 9.54 -13.74
C MET A 1 20.02 8.50 -12.97
N ALA A 2 20.69 7.54 -12.33
CA ALA A 2 20.04 6.44 -11.63
C ALA A 2 19.33 6.96 -10.37
N SER A 3 18.01 6.88 -10.33
CA SER A 3 17.24 7.07 -9.09
C SER A 3 17.49 5.86 -8.22
N GLY A 4 18.43 5.99 -7.28
CA GLY A 4 18.66 5.01 -6.24
C GLY A 4 17.38 4.80 -5.46
N ILE A 5 16.78 3.62 -5.62
CA ILE A 5 15.76 3.12 -4.70
C ILE A 5 16.55 2.73 -3.45
N GLU A 6 16.76 3.67 -2.53
CA GLU A 6 17.19 3.31 -1.18
C GLU A 6 16.00 2.65 -0.50
N GLU A 7 15.88 1.34 -0.66
CA GLU A 7 15.17 0.49 0.29
C GLU A 7 15.97 0.55 1.60
N GLU A 8 15.79 1.62 2.37
CA GLU A 8 16.49 1.83 3.64
C GLU A 8 15.97 0.78 4.62
N ARG A 9 16.62 -0.38 4.64
CA ARG A 9 16.34 -1.48 5.57
C ARG A 9 16.81 -1.10 6.97
N SER A 10 16.05 -0.24 7.64
CA SER A 10 16.10 -0.13 9.09
C SER A 10 15.77 -1.48 9.71
N ALA A 11 16.46 -1.87 10.78
CA ALA A 11 16.02 -2.98 11.62
C ALA A 11 14.57 -2.73 12.02
N ALA A 12 13.68 -3.67 11.71
CA ALA A 12 12.30 -3.59 12.10
C ALA A 12 12.20 -3.89 13.60
N HIS A 13 11.65 -2.96 14.38
CA HIS A 13 11.25 -3.24 15.76
C HIS A 13 9.80 -3.73 15.74
N CYS A 14 9.59 -5.00 16.04
CA CYS A 14 8.26 -5.61 16.06
C CYS A 14 7.72 -5.70 17.49
N GLY A 15 6.40 -5.54 17.65
CA GLY A 15 5.73 -5.67 18.93
C GLY A 15 4.22 -5.81 18.79
N VAL A 16 3.53 -5.89 19.93
CA VAL A 16 2.07 -5.97 20.00
C VAL A 16 1.55 -4.80 20.82
N VAL A 17 0.55 -4.09 20.30
CA VAL A 17 -0.16 -3.01 20.99
C VAL A 17 -1.56 -3.49 21.36
N MET A 18 -1.96 -3.33 22.61
CA MET A 18 -3.31 -3.64 23.05
C MET A 18 -4.26 -2.50 22.73
N THR A 19 -5.36 -2.79 22.04
CA THR A 19 -6.42 -1.81 21.73
C THR A 19 -7.77 -2.29 22.28
N PRO A 20 -8.79 -1.42 22.39
CA PRO A 20 -10.15 -1.84 22.76
C PRO A 20 -10.76 -2.89 21.81
N ALA A 21 -10.27 -2.97 20.57
CA ALA A 21 -10.70 -3.96 19.59
C ALA A 21 -9.87 -5.26 19.62
N GLY A 22 -8.88 -5.37 20.52
CA GLY A 22 -7.97 -6.51 20.63
C GLY A 22 -6.50 -6.16 20.39
N PRO A 23 -5.60 -7.17 20.46
CA PRO A 23 -4.18 -6.97 20.16
C PRO A 23 -3.97 -6.65 18.67
N VAL A 24 -3.05 -5.73 18.40
CA VAL A 24 -2.63 -5.33 17.05
C VAL A 24 -1.13 -5.48 16.94
N GLU A 25 -0.68 -6.26 15.96
CA GLU A 25 0.74 -6.43 15.68
C GLU A 25 1.27 -5.21 14.94
N LEU A 26 2.46 -4.77 15.35
CA LEU A 26 3.05 -3.52 14.89
C LEU A 26 4.51 -3.73 14.51
N SER A 27 4.89 -3.19 13.34
CA SER A 27 6.28 -3.13 12.87
C SER A 27 6.70 -1.68 12.72
N CYS A 28 7.74 -1.29 13.45
CA CYS A 28 8.37 0.03 13.38
C CYS A 28 9.66 -0.03 12.57
N PHE A 29 9.83 0.92 11.66
CA PHE A 29 11.06 1.18 10.91
C PHE A 29 11.57 2.56 11.32
N ARG A 30 12.83 2.64 11.74
CA ARG A 30 13.44 3.89 12.21
C ARG A 30 14.66 4.25 11.36
N SER A 31 14.56 5.34 10.64
CA SER A 31 15.73 5.99 10.02
C SER A 31 16.25 7.12 10.90
N ALA A 32 17.33 7.78 10.45
CA ALA A 32 17.85 8.97 11.11
C ALA A 32 16.87 10.17 11.08
N GLY A 33 15.86 10.16 10.21
CA GLY A 33 14.98 11.30 9.98
C GLY A 33 13.48 11.04 10.10
N HIS A 34 13.05 9.78 10.26
CA HIS A 34 11.63 9.43 10.40
C HIS A 34 11.45 8.09 11.13
N VAL A 35 10.28 7.92 11.74
CA VAL A 35 9.77 6.63 12.21
C VAL A 35 8.53 6.29 11.39
N HIS A 36 8.50 5.09 10.81
CA HIS A 36 7.34 4.57 10.09
C HIS A 36 6.81 3.35 10.82
N CYS A 37 5.51 3.30 11.08
CA CYS A 37 4.88 2.18 11.77
C CYS A 37 3.78 1.59 10.90
N VAL A 38 3.76 0.26 10.78
CA VAL A 38 2.70 -0.49 10.11
C VAL A 38 2.01 -1.35 11.14
N ALA A 39 0.70 -1.22 11.24
CA ALA A 39 -0.15 -1.98 12.13
C ALA A 39 -1.08 -2.87 11.30
N VAL A 40 -1.20 -4.14 11.67
CA VAL A 40 -2.06 -5.11 10.97
C VAL A 40 -3.05 -5.68 11.98
N VAL A 41 -4.34 -5.54 11.68
CA VAL A 41 -5.43 -6.10 12.50
C VAL A 41 -5.84 -7.44 11.88
N ASN A 42 -5.92 -8.51 12.68
CA ASN A 42 -6.26 -9.89 12.25
C ASN A 42 -5.25 -10.57 11.31
N GLY A 43 -4.04 -10.03 11.14
CA GLY A 43 -2.94 -10.70 10.42
C GLY A 43 -2.04 -11.42 11.40
N ALA A 44 -1.58 -12.62 11.06
CA ALA A 44 -0.46 -13.26 11.74
C ALA A 44 0.85 -12.72 11.14
N TYR A 45 1.31 -11.55 11.57
CA TYR A 45 2.73 -11.21 11.60
C TYR A 45 3.39 -12.03 12.73
N ARG A 46 3.20 -13.36 12.69
CA ARG A 46 4.06 -14.28 13.42
C ARG A 46 5.47 -13.95 12.95
N THR A 47 6.22 -13.39 13.87
CA THR A 47 7.64 -13.12 13.79
C THR A 47 8.31 -14.19 12.91
N ALA A 48 8.70 -13.79 11.69
CA ALA A 48 9.28 -14.62 10.63
C ALA A 48 8.36 -15.32 9.60
N GLN A 49 7.31 -14.66 9.07
CA GLN A 49 6.73 -15.07 7.77
C GLN A 49 6.74 -13.94 6.72
N PRO A 50 7.38 -14.15 5.54
CA PRO A 50 7.46 -13.17 4.44
C PRO A 50 6.16 -12.97 3.63
N ASP A 51 5.06 -13.63 4.03
CA ASP A 51 3.86 -13.81 3.22
C ASP A 51 2.59 -13.14 3.78
N SER A 52 2.73 -12.15 4.67
CA SER A 52 1.58 -11.40 5.21
C SER A 52 0.82 -10.56 4.17
N GLY A 53 1.22 -10.58 2.90
CA GLY A 53 0.64 -9.76 1.82
C GLY A 53 0.87 -8.25 1.97
N VAL A 54 1.31 -7.78 3.14
CA VAL A 54 1.55 -6.37 3.43
C VAL A 54 2.91 -5.95 2.87
N ARG A 55 2.89 -4.86 2.11
CA ARG A 55 4.06 -4.22 1.53
C ARG A 55 4.05 -2.76 1.92
N ALA A 56 5.16 -2.29 2.49
CA ALA A 56 5.31 -0.92 2.94
C ALA A 56 6.47 -0.26 2.20
N PHE A 57 6.34 1.04 1.99
CA PHE A 57 7.31 1.85 1.27
C PHE A 57 7.42 3.22 1.94
N VAL A 58 8.64 3.73 2.04
CA VAL A 58 8.93 5.07 2.52
C VAL A 58 9.96 5.70 1.59
N ARG A 59 9.74 6.97 1.22
CA ARG A 59 10.69 7.72 0.41
C ARG A 59 10.76 9.18 0.84
N LYS A 60 11.97 9.71 0.84
CA LYS A 60 12.22 11.15 0.97
C LYS A 60 11.93 11.85 -0.36
N LEU A 61 11.18 12.93 -0.30
CA LEU A 61 10.96 13.81 -1.45
C LEU A 61 12.21 14.67 -1.68
N THR A 62 12.63 14.72 -2.94
CA THR A 62 13.72 15.58 -3.40
C THR A 62 13.15 16.61 -4.37
N GLY A 63 13.16 17.87 -3.97
CA GLY A 63 12.65 18.98 -4.77
C GLY A 63 11.20 19.39 -4.47
N PRO A 64 10.70 20.44 -5.15
CA PRO A 64 9.36 20.95 -4.95
C PRO A 64 8.34 20.01 -5.61
N ALA A 65 7.67 19.19 -4.82
CA ALA A 65 6.57 18.35 -5.26
C ALA A 65 5.45 18.42 -4.22
N ASP A 66 4.18 18.40 -4.67
CA ASP A 66 3.06 18.20 -3.77
C ASP A 66 3.15 16.78 -3.18
N PRO A 67 3.29 16.63 -1.85
CA PRO A 67 3.50 15.32 -1.24
C PRO A 67 2.32 14.37 -1.46
N SER A 68 1.12 14.91 -1.54
CA SER A 68 -0.11 14.16 -1.74
C SER A 68 -0.20 13.56 -3.15
N ILE A 69 0.18 14.32 -4.17
CA ILE A 69 0.25 13.86 -5.57
C ILE A 69 1.40 12.86 -5.72
N ALA A 70 2.59 13.20 -5.21
CA ALA A 70 3.76 12.33 -5.29
C ALA A 70 3.50 10.96 -4.66
N LEU A 71 2.89 10.94 -3.47
CA LEU A 71 2.52 9.72 -2.77
C LEU A 71 1.55 8.84 -3.58
N ARG A 72 0.51 9.45 -4.17
CA ARG A 72 -0.47 8.71 -4.98
C ARG A 72 0.15 8.13 -6.25
N LEU A 73 0.99 8.91 -6.94
CA LEU A 73 1.69 8.45 -8.14
C LEU A 73 2.63 7.29 -7.81
N GLU A 74 3.43 7.42 -6.76
CA GLU A 74 4.34 6.37 -6.31
C GLU A 74 3.58 5.08 -6.00
N THR A 75 2.47 5.20 -5.26
CA THR A 75 1.65 4.04 -4.91
C THR A 75 1.02 3.38 -6.14
N ILE A 76 0.54 4.17 -7.12
CA ILE A 76 0.00 3.66 -8.38
C ILE A 76 1.08 2.94 -9.18
N HIS A 77 2.29 3.50 -9.28
CA HIS A 77 3.39 2.85 -9.99
C HIS A 77 3.82 1.54 -9.33
N TYR A 78 3.88 1.53 -7.99
CA TYR A 78 4.14 0.32 -7.23
C TYR A 78 3.10 -0.77 -7.53
N LEU A 79 1.81 -0.44 -7.43
CA LEU A 79 0.72 -1.39 -7.68
C LEU A 79 0.70 -1.87 -9.14
N ALA A 80 0.93 -0.98 -10.10
CA ALA A 80 1.00 -1.32 -11.51
C ALA A 80 2.11 -2.36 -11.78
N SER A 81 3.28 -2.16 -11.16
CA SER A 81 4.39 -3.11 -11.23
C SER A 81 4.05 -4.43 -10.56
N ALA A 82 3.54 -4.39 -9.32
CA ALA A 82 3.23 -5.57 -8.52
C ALA A 82 2.13 -6.45 -9.15
N LEU A 83 1.09 -5.82 -9.72
CA LEU A 83 -0.05 -6.50 -10.32
C LEU A 83 0.13 -6.76 -11.83
N ARG A 84 1.22 -6.26 -12.44
CA ARG A 84 1.48 -6.32 -13.89
C ARG A 84 0.32 -5.75 -14.73
N ILE A 85 -0.24 -4.64 -14.27
CA ILE A 85 -1.31 -3.91 -14.96
C ILE A 85 -0.86 -2.50 -15.29
N SER A 86 -1.51 -1.88 -16.28
CA SER A 86 -1.21 -0.50 -16.62
C SER A 86 -1.64 0.46 -15.50
N PRO A 87 -0.81 1.47 -15.13
CA PRO A 87 -1.17 2.45 -14.10
C PRO A 87 -2.43 3.24 -14.45
N TYR A 88 -2.78 3.36 -15.74
CA TYR A 88 -4.01 4.02 -16.20
C TYR A 88 -5.30 3.36 -15.68
N PHE A 89 -5.25 2.07 -15.34
CA PHE A 89 -6.39 1.34 -14.80
C PHE A 89 -6.51 1.44 -13.28
N ILE A 90 -5.52 2.02 -12.59
CA ILE A 90 -5.49 2.13 -11.13
C ILE A 90 -5.84 3.56 -10.73
N ARG A 91 -6.77 3.69 -9.79
CA ARG A 91 -7.11 4.99 -9.18
C ARG A 91 -7.18 4.87 -7.67
N ILE A 92 -6.67 5.88 -6.99
CA ILE A 92 -6.83 6.02 -5.53
C ILE A 92 -7.84 7.12 -5.29
N ARG A 93 -8.92 6.82 -4.58
CA ARG A 93 -9.99 7.76 -4.28
C ARG A 93 -10.36 7.71 -2.82
N ARG A 94 -10.86 8.81 -2.29
CA ARG A 94 -11.54 8.85 -1.00
C ARG A 94 -13.01 9.11 -1.28
N GLU A 95 -13.86 8.17 -0.95
CA GLU A 95 -15.30 8.40 -1.01
C GLU A 95 -15.71 9.31 0.15
N LYS A 96 -16.65 10.22 -0.10
CA LYS A 96 -17.19 11.06 0.98
C LYS A 96 -18.11 10.21 1.84
N MET A 97 -17.90 10.27 3.15
CA MET A 97 -18.77 9.66 4.14
C MET A 97 -19.41 10.79 4.94
N GLY A 98 -20.56 11.28 4.45
CA GLY A 98 -21.20 12.48 5.00
C GLY A 98 -20.33 13.73 4.82
N ALA A 99 -20.01 14.42 5.92
CA ALA A 99 -19.19 15.63 5.93
C ALA A 99 -17.68 15.34 5.82
N GLU A 100 -17.26 14.10 6.07
CA GLU A 100 -15.84 13.73 6.13
C GLU A 100 -15.40 12.95 4.89
N SER A 101 -14.10 13.04 4.60
CA SER A 101 -13.47 12.21 3.57
C SER A 101 -13.14 10.86 4.19
N GLY A 102 -13.73 9.79 3.66
CA GLY A 102 -13.44 8.43 4.07
C GLY A 102 -12.00 8.01 3.79
N PRO A 103 -11.59 6.81 4.22
CA PRO A 103 -10.26 6.29 3.98
C PRO A 103 -9.97 6.19 2.47
N PRO A 104 -8.69 6.28 2.06
CA PRO A 104 -8.31 6.01 0.68
C PRO A 104 -8.67 4.56 0.31
N ARG A 105 -9.20 4.38 -0.90
CA ARG A 105 -9.52 3.09 -1.51
C ARG A 105 -8.92 3.01 -2.90
N ILE A 106 -8.49 1.81 -3.28
CA ILE A 106 -7.99 1.51 -4.62
C ILE A 106 -9.17 1.08 -5.50
N PHE A 107 -9.19 1.59 -6.72
CA PHE A 107 -10.12 1.23 -7.77
C PHE A 107 -9.33 0.72 -8.97
N MET A 108 -9.76 -0.41 -9.53
CA MET A 108 -9.25 -0.97 -10.79
C MET A 108 -10.35 -0.94 -11.83
N GLU A 109 -10.12 -0.29 -12.97
CA GLU A 109 -11.11 -0.14 -14.06
C GLU A 109 -12.45 0.43 -13.56
N GLY A 110 -12.40 1.32 -12.57
CA GLY A 110 -13.57 1.95 -11.96
C GLY A 110 -14.30 1.12 -10.89
N ARG A 111 -13.86 -0.11 -10.61
CA ARG A 111 -14.42 -0.97 -9.54
C ARG A 111 -13.54 -0.96 -8.30
N PRO A 112 -14.09 -1.00 -7.08
CA PRO A 112 -13.29 -1.17 -5.87
C PRO A 112 -12.42 -2.43 -5.95
N ALA A 113 -11.15 -2.30 -5.57
CA ALA A 113 -10.23 -3.41 -5.43
C ALA A 113 -10.24 -3.92 -3.99
N ASP A 114 -10.05 -5.23 -3.81
CA ASP A 114 -9.84 -5.86 -2.50
C ASP A 114 -8.36 -5.70 -2.10
N ILE A 115 -7.92 -4.45 -1.97
CA ILE A 115 -6.57 -4.07 -1.58
C ILE A 115 -6.70 -2.96 -0.56
N ASP A 116 -6.31 -3.24 0.68
CA ASP A 116 -6.24 -2.22 1.71
C ASP A 116 -5.04 -1.31 1.47
N ILE A 117 -5.22 -0.02 1.75
CA ILE A 117 -4.20 1.00 1.53
C ILE A 117 -4.17 2.00 2.68
N SER A 118 -2.98 2.31 3.16
CA SER A 118 -2.71 3.41 4.07
C SER A 118 -1.70 4.36 3.42
N LEU A 119 -1.97 5.66 3.48
CA LEU A 119 -1.18 6.73 2.87
C LEU A 119 -0.84 7.77 3.92
N SER A 120 0.43 8.11 4.08
CA SER A 120 0.88 9.17 4.98
C SER A 120 2.03 9.99 4.38
N HIS A 121 2.12 11.26 4.76
CA HIS A 121 3.24 12.14 4.44
C HIS A 121 3.36 13.26 5.48
N ASP A 122 4.57 13.79 5.69
CA ASP A 122 4.84 14.93 6.59
C ASP A 122 5.28 16.20 5.84
N GLY A 123 5.30 16.14 4.50
CA GLY A 123 5.82 17.21 3.64
C GLY A 123 7.22 16.93 3.08
N ARG A 124 8.04 16.17 3.80
CA ARG A 124 9.40 15.79 3.39
C ARG A 124 9.50 14.31 3.03
N TYR A 125 8.74 13.46 3.69
CA TYR A 125 8.66 12.04 3.46
C TYR A 125 7.24 11.67 3.03
N ILE A 126 7.17 10.70 2.13
CA ILE A 126 5.95 10.02 1.72
C ILE A 126 6.07 8.56 2.13
N ALA A 127 4.97 7.98 2.59
CA ALA A 127 4.91 6.57 2.93
C ALA A 127 3.55 5.96 2.57
N PHE A 128 3.58 4.71 2.14
CA PHE A 128 2.37 3.92 1.97
C PHE A 128 2.55 2.51 2.51
N ALA A 129 1.44 1.90 2.88
CA ALA A 129 1.32 0.47 3.09
C ALA A 129 0.15 -0.05 2.26
N VAL A 130 0.35 -1.19 1.59
CA VAL A 130 -0.71 -1.90 0.87
C VAL A 130 -0.76 -3.34 1.30
N HIS A 131 -1.96 -3.87 1.45
CA HIS A 131 -2.18 -5.30 1.67
C HIS A 131 -2.64 -5.93 0.36
N LEU A 132 -1.75 -6.68 -0.27
CA LEU A 132 -2.05 -7.43 -1.48
C LEU A 132 -2.48 -8.84 -1.07
N PRO A 133 -3.74 -9.26 -1.30
CA PRO A 133 -4.11 -10.65 -1.08
C PRO A 133 -3.25 -11.54 -1.98
N GLY A 134 -2.57 -12.52 -1.37
CA GLY A 134 -1.54 -13.32 -2.03
C GLY A 134 -2.05 -14.04 -3.29
N ALA A 135 -1.24 -14.07 -4.35
CA ALA A 135 -1.27 -14.85 -5.61
C ALA A 135 -2.60 -15.18 -6.34
N GLY A 136 -3.77 -14.78 -5.84
CA GLY A 136 -5.08 -15.13 -6.41
C GLY A 136 -5.51 -14.19 -7.54
N TYR A 137 -5.11 -12.92 -7.48
CA TYR A 137 -5.54 -11.88 -8.42
C TYR A 137 -5.09 -12.12 -9.88
N ALA A 138 -4.03 -12.89 -10.10
CA ALA A 138 -3.54 -13.20 -11.44
C ALA A 138 -4.22 -14.43 -12.08
N SER A 139 -4.89 -15.28 -11.29
CA SER A 139 -5.40 -16.57 -11.78
C SER A 139 -6.88 -16.56 -12.18
N GLU A 140 -7.74 -15.76 -11.53
CA GLU A 140 -9.19 -15.82 -11.76
C GLU A 140 -9.67 -15.10 -13.04
N ARG A 141 -8.87 -14.22 -13.66
CA ARG A 141 -9.27 -13.53 -14.90
C ARG A 141 -8.85 -14.22 -16.20
N ARG A 142 -8.23 -15.41 -16.17
CA ARG A 142 -7.96 -16.19 -17.39
C ARG A 142 -9.15 -17.01 -17.92
N GLN A 143 -10.28 -17.07 -17.21
CA GLN A 143 -11.41 -17.96 -17.58
C GLN A 143 -12.72 -17.26 -17.98
N ALA A 144 -12.73 -15.97 -18.32
CA ALA A 144 -13.93 -15.32 -18.85
C ALA A 144 -13.65 -14.60 -20.18
N VAL A 145 -13.27 -15.38 -21.19
CA VAL A 145 -13.58 -15.01 -22.59
C VAL A 145 -14.76 -15.89 -22.99
N PRO A 146 -15.99 -15.38 -23.12
CA PRO A 146 -17.00 -16.12 -23.84
C PRO A 146 -16.50 -16.25 -25.28
N ALA A 147 -16.30 -17.49 -25.70
CA ALA A 147 -16.03 -17.83 -27.08
C ALA A 147 -17.09 -17.15 -27.96
N CYS A 148 -16.61 -16.60 -29.08
CA CYS A 148 -17.41 -16.17 -30.20
C CYS A 148 -18.59 -17.13 -30.44
N ALA A 149 -19.80 -16.57 -30.52
CA ALA A 149 -20.86 -17.16 -31.31
C ALA A 149 -21.16 -16.16 -32.43
N PHE A 150 -20.96 -16.64 -33.66
CA PHE A 150 -21.29 -15.98 -34.92
C PHE A 150 -22.81 -15.81 -35.07
#